data_AF-A0A4R5XFG7-F1
#
_entry.id   AF-A0A4R5XFG7-F1
#
_cell.length_a   1.000
_cell.length_b   1.000
_cell.length_c   1.000
_cell.angle_alpha   90.00
_cell.angle_beta   90.00
_cell.angle_gamma   90.00
#
_symmetry.space_group_name_H-M   'P 1'
#
loop_
_entity.id
_entity.type
_entity.pdbx_description
1 polymer ?
#
loop_
_entity_poly.entity_id
_entity_poly.type
_entity_poly.pdbx_seq_one_letter_code
_entity_poly.pdbx_strand_id
1 'polypeptide(L)'
;MDTSTKEKHTTVSKPRQTNPHRKGHRAKVYGYALKTAWMVEFAAIHNMGVEEDVYQTASKVMLWIMPETRMGSFCTIKCDNGHRNTSFCLQLGNNWSRSGMVSATKEKIETAKRVLEMEEEPKWYIAD
;
A
#
# COMPACT_ATOMS: atom_id res chain seq x y z
N MET A 1 48.64 17.50 57.50
CA MET A 1 48.70 16.46 56.47
C MET A 1 47.29 16.01 56.24
N ASP A 2 46.72 16.53 55.16
CA ASP A 2 45.31 16.48 54.82
C ASP A 2 44.84 15.09 54.35
N THR A 3 43.58 14.88 54.64
CA THR A 3 42.68 13.76 54.40
C THR A 3 42.58 13.33 52.94
N SER A 4 42.34 12.04 52.67
CA SER A 4 41.45 11.69 51.55
C SER A 4 40.83 10.30 51.70
N THR A 5 39.51 10.32 51.86
CA THR A 5 38.58 9.20 52.08
C THR A 5 38.25 8.52 50.74
N LYS A 6 38.24 7.18 50.73
CA LYS A 6 37.76 6.36 49.60
C LYS A 6 36.24 6.50 49.45
N GLU A 7 35.77 7.12 48.38
CA GLU A 7 34.37 7.05 47.96
C GLU A 7 34.15 6.00 46.86
N LYS A 8 33.22 5.08 47.12
CA LYS A 8 32.70 4.09 46.18
C LYS A 8 31.71 4.77 45.24
N HIS A 9 32.02 4.83 43.95
CA HIS A 9 31.05 5.21 42.93
C HIS A 9 30.11 4.03 42.65
N THR A 10 28.90 4.11 43.20
CA THR A 10 27.77 3.25 42.84
C THR A 10 27.07 3.87 41.63
N THR A 11 27.27 3.30 40.45
CA THR A 11 26.62 3.75 39.21
C THR A 11 25.15 3.36 39.25
N VAL A 12 24.27 4.33 39.53
CA VAL A 12 22.82 4.16 39.44
C VAL A 12 22.41 4.07 37.96
N SER A 13 22.11 2.85 37.52
CA SER A 13 21.53 2.55 36.22
C SER A 13 20.18 3.26 36.09
N LYS A 14 20.08 4.28 35.23
CA LYS A 14 18.79 4.89 34.88
C LYS A 14 17.89 3.83 34.23
N PRO A 15 16.61 3.69 34.65
CA PRO A 15 15.70 2.78 33.98
C PRO A 15 15.49 3.23 32.53
N ARG A 16 15.74 2.31 31.61
CA ARG A 16 15.48 2.46 30.18
C ARG A 16 13.98 2.69 30.03
N GLN A 17 13.56 3.93 29.75
CA GLN A 17 12.20 4.21 29.33
C GLN A 17 11.96 3.45 28.02
N THR A 18 11.30 2.31 28.11
CA THR A 18 10.68 1.65 26.95
C THR A 18 9.62 2.60 26.44
N ASN A 19 9.94 3.30 25.35
CA ASN A 19 8.97 4.10 24.61
C ASN A 19 7.72 3.24 24.38
N PRO A 20 6.52 3.71 24.80
CA PRO A 20 5.30 2.99 24.49
C PRO A 20 5.23 2.87 22.97
N HIS A 21 5.06 1.64 22.48
CA HIS A 21 4.85 1.33 21.07
C HIS A 21 3.82 2.30 20.49
N ARG A 22 4.30 3.35 19.80
CA ARG A 22 3.44 4.19 18.99
C ARG A 22 2.83 3.22 17.99
N LYS A 23 1.53 2.95 18.10
CA LYS A 23 0.76 2.27 17.05
C LYS A 23 1.03 3.06 15.77
N GLY A 24 1.95 2.57 14.95
CA GLY A 24 2.38 3.26 13.74
C GLY A 24 1.15 3.57 12.92
N HIS A 25 1.03 4.81 12.44
CA HIS A 25 -0.03 5.17 11.51
C HIS A 25 0.07 4.19 10.34
N ARG A 26 -0.93 3.32 10.18
CA ARG A 26 -0.93 2.35 9.09
C ARG A 26 -0.95 3.13 7.78
N ALA A 27 -0.04 2.73 6.91
CA ALA A 27 -0.01 3.08 5.51
C ALA A 27 -1.41 2.95 4.88
N LYS A 28 -1.87 4.02 4.21
CA LYS A 28 -3.08 3.99 3.40
C LYS A 28 -2.76 4.41 1.98
N VAL A 29 -3.42 3.74 1.05
CA VAL A 29 -3.34 3.99 -0.39
C VAL A 29 -4.72 4.39 -0.89
N TYR A 30 -4.76 5.42 -1.73
CA TYR A 30 -5.96 5.84 -2.43
C TYR A 30 -5.90 5.30 -3.86
N GLY A 31 -6.91 4.54 -4.27
CA GLY A 31 -6.88 3.88 -5.56
C GLY A 31 -8.04 2.93 -5.82
N TYR A 32 -7.82 2.00 -6.75
CA TYR A 32 -8.78 0.99 -7.16
C TYR A 32 -8.33 -0.41 -6.73
N ALA A 33 -9.10 -1.05 -5.86
CA ALA A 33 -8.88 -2.45 -5.51
C ALA A 33 -9.33 -3.36 -6.66
N LEU A 34 -8.37 -4.07 -7.26
CA LEU A 34 -8.59 -5.01 -8.34
C LEU A 34 -8.79 -6.40 -7.74
N LYS A 35 -10.03 -6.91 -7.85
CA LYS A 35 -10.39 -8.26 -7.42
C LYS A 35 -9.83 -9.28 -8.42
N THR A 36 -9.41 -10.44 -7.92
CA THR A 36 -8.94 -11.55 -8.76
C THR A 36 -9.92 -11.92 -9.87
N ALA A 37 -11.21 -12.06 -9.55
CA ALA A 37 -12.24 -12.39 -10.54
C ALA A 37 -12.33 -11.34 -11.66
N TRP A 38 -12.26 -10.05 -11.31
CA TRP A 38 -12.25 -8.97 -12.30
C TRP A 38 -10.99 -9.02 -13.17
N MET A 39 -9.80 -9.29 -12.61
CA MET A 39 -8.57 -9.40 -13.41
C MET A 39 -8.62 -10.56 -14.40
N VAL A 40 -9.22 -11.69 -14.02
CA VAL A 40 -9.40 -12.84 -14.92
C VAL A 40 -10.35 -12.49 -16.08
N GLU A 41 -11.48 -11.86 -15.77
CA GLU A 41 -12.45 -11.42 -16.79
C GLU A 41 -11.85 -10.38 -17.73
N PHE A 42 -11.15 -9.39 -17.17
CA PHE A 42 -10.44 -8.35 -17.93
C PHE A 42 -9.39 -8.96 -18.87
N ALA A 43 -8.57 -9.89 -18.37
CA ALA A 43 -7.58 -10.60 -19.19
C ALA A 43 -8.22 -11.39 -20.35
N ALA A 44 -9.40 -11.98 -20.13
CA ALA A 44 -10.14 -12.70 -21.16
C ALA A 44 -10.68 -11.76 -22.24
N ILE A 45 -11.32 -10.65 -21.85
CA ILE A 45 -11.88 -9.64 -22.77
C ILE A 45 -10.80 -9.05 -23.67
N HIS A 46 -9.62 -8.77 -23.10
CA HIS A 46 -8.49 -8.15 -23.80
C HIS A 46 -7.52 -9.17 -24.42
N ASN A 47 -7.89 -10.45 -24.51
CA ASN A 47 -7.10 -11.53 -25.13
C ASN A 47 -5.66 -11.67 -24.56
N MET A 48 -5.47 -11.42 -23.27
CA MET A 48 -4.15 -11.50 -22.61
C MET A 48 -3.74 -12.94 -22.23
N GLY A 49 -4.69 -13.89 -22.31
CA GLY A 49 -4.55 -15.26 -21.84
C GLY A 49 -4.64 -15.36 -20.32
N VAL A 50 -5.53 -16.24 -19.84
CA VAL A 50 -5.73 -16.51 -18.41
C VAL A 50 -4.85 -17.69 -18.01
N GLU A 51 -3.96 -17.46 -17.05
CA GLU A 51 -3.09 -18.49 -16.47
C GLU A 51 -3.74 -19.14 -15.25
N GLU A 52 -3.42 -20.40 -14.95
CA GLU A 52 -3.84 -21.06 -13.70
C GLU A 52 -3.32 -20.31 -12.46
N ASP A 53 -2.14 -19.70 -12.57
CA ASP A 53 -1.57 -18.83 -11.54
C ASP A 53 -2.15 -17.41 -11.64
N VAL A 54 -2.93 -17.05 -10.63
CA VAL A 54 -3.53 -15.72 -10.45
C VAL A 54 -2.48 -14.61 -10.51
N TYR A 55 -1.27 -14.82 -9.99
CA TYR A 55 -0.22 -13.79 -10.01
C TYR A 55 0.28 -13.51 -11.42
N GLN A 56 0.34 -14.51 -12.29
CA GLN A 56 0.75 -14.33 -13.68
C GLN A 56 -0.32 -13.58 -14.47
N THR A 57 -1.59 -13.97 -14.31
CA THR A 57 -2.72 -13.22 -14.89
C THR A 57 -2.73 -11.77 -14.42
N ALA A 58 -2.58 -11.55 -13.10
CA ALA A 58 -2.52 -10.21 -12.51
C ALA A 58 -1.34 -9.39 -13.07
N SER A 59 -0.17 -10.00 -13.26
CA SER A 59 1.02 -9.34 -13.82
C SER A 59 0.79 -8.87 -15.26
N LYS A 60 0.17 -9.70 -16.11
CA LYS A 60 -0.16 -9.31 -17.50
C LYS A 60 -1.14 -8.14 -17.52
N VAL A 61 -2.19 -8.21 -16.71
CA VAL A 61 -3.20 -7.15 -16.59
C VAL A 61 -2.56 -5.84 -16.11
N MET A 62 -1.69 -5.88 -15.09
CA MET A 62 -0.98 -4.69 -14.62
C MET A 62 -0.08 -4.10 -15.70
N LEU A 63 0.71 -4.93 -16.39
CA LEU A 63 1.61 -4.47 -17.46
C LEU A 63 0.85 -3.80 -18.61
N TRP A 64 -0.40 -4.22 -18.86
CA TRP A 64 -1.28 -3.57 -19.82
C TRP A 64 -1.85 -2.24 -19.30
N ILE A 65 -2.32 -2.21 -18.04
CA ILE A 65 -2.95 -1.02 -17.44
C ILE A 65 -1.94 0.12 -17.20
N MET A 66 -0.72 -0.19 -16.79
CA MET A 66 0.31 0.81 -16.45
C MET A 66 0.53 1.89 -17.53
N PRO A 67 0.83 1.53 -18.79
CA PRO A 67 1.03 2.52 -19.85
C PRO A 67 -0.26 3.27 -20.18
N GLU A 68 -1.40 2.59 -20.22
CA GLU A 68 -2.71 3.17 -20.58
C GLU A 68 -3.20 4.20 -19.56
N THR A 69 -2.97 3.93 -18.27
CA THR A 69 -3.32 4.84 -17.17
C THR A 69 -2.27 5.90 -16.90
N ARG A 70 -1.06 5.75 -17.45
CA ARG A 70 0.13 6.52 -17.08
C ARG A 70 0.43 6.45 -15.57
N MET A 71 0.17 5.29 -14.97
CA MET A 71 0.38 5.05 -13.54
C MET A 71 1.54 4.10 -13.33
N GLY A 72 2.46 4.50 -12.45
CA GLY A 72 3.71 3.80 -12.22
C GLY A 72 3.70 2.87 -11.00
N SER A 73 2.61 2.77 -10.24
CA SER A 73 2.62 1.99 -9.00
C SER A 73 1.33 1.20 -8.78
N PHE A 74 1.54 -0.09 -8.52
CA PHE A 74 0.57 -0.97 -7.87
C PHE A 74 1.08 -1.33 -6.48
N CYS A 75 0.16 -1.66 -5.58
CA CYS A 75 0.50 -2.19 -4.27
C CYS A 75 -0.47 -3.30 -3.86
N THR A 76 -0.06 -4.10 -2.89
CA THR A 76 -0.95 -5.04 -2.22
C THR A 76 -1.65 -4.33 -1.07
N ILE A 77 -2.95 -4.53 -0.96
CA ILE A 77 -3.79 -3.95 0.10
C ILE A 77 -4.45 -5.06 0.91
N LYS A 78 -4.62 -4.80 2.21
CA LYS A 78 -5.44 -5.63 3.09
C LYS A 78 -6.92 -5.25 2.89
N CYS A 79 -7.72 -6.17 2.40
CA CYS A 79 -9.17 -6.05 2.41
C CYS A 79 -9.70 -6.71 3.70
N ASP A 80 -10.52 -6.01 4.48
CA ASP A 80 -11.01 -6.45 5.82
C ASP A 80 -11.93 -7.68 5.81
N ASN A 81 -11.99 -8.45 4.71
CA ASN A 81 -12.85 -9.61 4.55
C ASN A 81 -12.25 -10.91 5.12
N GLY A 82 -11.68 -10.85 6.32
CA GLY A 82 -11.55 -12.00 7.25
C GLY A 82 -10.58 -13.13 6.91
N HIS A 83 -9.99 -13.18 5.72
CA HIS A 83 -8.92 -14.14 5.37
C HIS A 83 -7.84 -13.40 4.59
N ARG A 84 -6.66 -14.01 4.40
CA ARG A 84 -5.42 -13.47 3.80
C ARG A 84 -5.56 -13.00 2.33
N ASN A 85 -6.59 -12.24 2.01
CA ASN A 85 -6.94 -11.76 0.69
C ASN A 85 -6.29 -10.39 0.51
N THR A 86 -4.99 -10.40 0.26
CA THR A 86 -4.32 -9.26 -0.35
C THR A 86 -4.90 -9.04 -1.74
N SER A 87 -5.51 -7.88 -1.98
CA SER A 87 -5.90 -7.48 -3.33
C SER A 87 -4.83 -6.58 -3.92
N PHE A 88 -4.75 -6.54 -5.25
CA PHE A 88 -3.92 -5.54 -5.91
C PHE A 88 -4.67 -4.21 -5.94
N CYS A 89 -3.93 -3.12 -5.82
CA CYS A 89 -4.48 -1.78 -5.88
C CYS A 89 -3.72 -0.95 -6.90
N LEU A 90 -4.44 -0.40 -7.88
CA LEU A 90 -3.91 0.65 -8.74
C LEU A 90 -3.83 1.94 -7.93
N GLN A 91 -2.63 2.40 -7.61
CA GLN A 91 -2.41 3.50 -6.69
C GLN A 91 -2.49 4.85 -7.42
N LEU A 92 -3.41 5.71 -6.98
CA LEU A 92 -3.55 7.10 -7.41
C LEU A 92 -2.83 8.08 -6.47
N GLY A 93 -2.75 7.71 -5.20
CA GLY A 93 -2.10 8.49 -4.14
C GLY A 93 -1.91 7.64 -2.89
N ASN A 94 -1.19 8.17 -1.92
CA ASN A 94 -0.96 7.49 -0.64
C ASN A 94 -0.90 8.51 0.49
N ASN A 95 -0.90 8.04 1.74
CA ASN A 95 -0.64 8.90 2.90
C ASN A 95 0.79 8.73 3.45
N TRP A 96 1.67 8.05 2.71
CA TRP A 96 3.05 7.77 3.12
C TRP A 96 3.91 9.03 3.22
N SER A 97 3.61 10.04 2.41
CA SER A 97 4.26 11.35 2.47
C SER A 97 3.28 12.42 2.97
N ARG A 98 3.78 13.46 3.65
CA ARG A 98 3.00 14.64 4.05
C ARG A 98 2.30 15.33 2.85
N SER A 99 2.75 15.05 1.63
CA SER A 99 2.22 15.54 0.35
C SER A 99 1.34 14.53 -0.41
N GLY A 100 1.10 13.34 0.13
CA GLY A 100 0.64 12.18 -0.65
C GLY A 100 -0.78 12.27 -1.22
N MET A 101 -1.60 13.22 -0.74
CA MET A 101 -2.93 13.51 -1.29
C MET A 101 -2.91 14.29 -2.62
N VAL A 102 -1.77 14.91 -2.97
CA VAL A 102 -1.63 15.84 -4.11
C VAL A 102 -1.62 15.12 -5.48
N SER A 103 -1.59 13.78 -5.50
CA SER A 103 -1.27 13.01 -6.73
C SER A 103 -2.47 12.54 -7.56
N ALA A 104 -3.69 12.54 -7.01
CA ALA A 104 -4.89 12.00 -7.64
C ALA A 104 -5.77 13.12 -8.24
N THR A 105 -5.34 13.67 -9.38
CA THR A 105 -6.13 14.68 -10.11
C THR A 105 -7.39 14.05 -10.73
N LYS A 106 -8.42 14.87 -11.00
CA LYS A 106 -9.65 14.41 -11.69
C LYS A 106 -9.34 13.71 -13.01
N GLU A 107 -8.41 14.26 -13.79
CA GLU A 107 -7.97 13.67 -15.07
C GLU A 107 -7.42 12.25 -14.89
N LYS A 108 -6.62 12.00 -13.84
CA LYS A 108 -6.09 10.66 -13.55
C LYS A 108 -7.19 9.69 -13.13
N ILE A 109 -8.16 10.15 -12.34
CA ILE A 109 -9.30 9.33 -11.93
C ILE A 109 -10.13 8.94 -13.16
N GLU A 110 -10.48 9.89 -14.02
CA GLU A 110 -11.26 9.62 -15.22
C GLU A 110 -10.50 8.73 -16.22
N THR A 111 -9.18 8.91 -16.34
CA THR A 111 -8.34 8.02 -17.15
C THR A 111 -8.36 6.60 -16.59
N ALA A 112 -8.19 6.43 -15.27
CA ALA A 112 -8.25 5.12 -14.63
C ALA A 112 -9.62 4.46 -14.81
N LYS A 113 -10.72 5.17 -14.59
CA LYS A 113 -12.08 4.64 -14.82
C LYS A 113 -12.27 4.12 -16.23
N ARG A 114 -11.85 4.91 -17.23
CA ARG A 114 -11.95 4.53 -18.65
C ARG A 114 -11.15 3.28 -18.97
N VAL A 115 -9.91 3.19 -18.48
CA VAL A 115 -9.00 2.06 -18.76
C VAL A 115 -9.40 0.80 -17.99
N LEU A 116 -9.86 0.95 -16.74
CA LEU A 116 -10.34 -0.16 -15.92
C LEU A 116 -11.77 -0.58 -16.27
N GLU A 117 -12.46 0.16 -17.14
CA GLU A 117 -13.88 -0.03 -17.45
C GLU A 117 -14.74 -0.09 -16.17
N MET A 118 -14.43 0.77 -15.21
CA MET A 118 -15.09 0.84 -13.91
C MET A 118 -15.83 2.17 -13.71
N GLU A 119 -17.06 2.10 -13.21
CA GLU A 119 -17.82 3.29 -12.79
C GLU A 119 -17.56 3.69 -11.34
N GLU A 120 -16.97 2.78 -10.53
CA GLU A 120 -16.71 3.06 -9.12
C GLU A 120 -15.72 4.22 -8.92
N GLU A 121 -15.87 4.92 -7.79
CA GLU A 121 -14.89 5.90 -7.33
C GLU A 121 -13.75 5.23 -6.57
N PRO A 122 -12.51 5.78 -6.62
CA PRO A 122 -11.39 5.25 -5.87
C PRO A 122 -11.61 5.43 -4.36
N LYS A 123 -11.08 4.49 -3.57
CA LYS A 123 -11.27 4.42 -2.12
C LYS A 123 -9.93 4.36 -1.40
N TRP A 124 -9.96 4.61 -0.09
CA TRP A 124 -8.80 4.43 0.77
C TRP A 124 -8.71 2.99 1.27
N TYR A 125 -7.55 2.39 1.12
CA TYR A 125 -7.23 1.03 1.58
C TYR A 125 -6.03 1.04 2.51
N ILE A 126 -5.93 0.03 3.37
CA ILE A 126 -4.73 -0.19 4.18
C ILE A 126 -3.72 -0.94 3.31
N ALA A 127 -2.54 -0.36 3.09
CA ALA A 127 -1.47 -1.06 2.40
C ALA A 127 -0.98 -2.23 3.27
N ASP A 128 -0.68 -3.37 2.65
CA ASP A 128 -0.19 -4.56 3.34
C ASP A 128 1.19 -4.35 3.96
#